data_AF-A0A519ZQ41-F1
#
_entry.id   AF-A0A519ZQ41-F1
#
_cell.length_a   1.000
_cell.length_b   1.000
_cell.length_c   1.000
_cell.angle_alpha   90.00
_cell.angle_beta   90.00
_cell.angle_gamma   90.00
#
_symmetry.space_group_name_H-M   'P 1'
#
loop_
_entity.id
_entity.type
_entity.pdbx_description
1 polymer ?
#
loop_
_entity_poly.entity_id
_entity_poly.type
_entity_poly.pdbx_seq_one_letter_code
_entity_poly.pdbx_strand_id
1 'polypeptide(L)'
;AFSAKVSYHFSTGATSATGASHLVALLGDSGASPVASGSFHYNADAPLFGLSDNLGGEPGFAVYVGTALALAFSGIQGQVAGLGFSDTYGSVNVGNNHTRYGGADVLSLTADPLTAGFARQLQGFTLGDYTLRNVRVSWAAPSSFLPDSTLPDQLPTFVGTLALDFVLTSDPLGPTLAGNTVFFHGVTVQAVPEPSAVLLMLGGLGCVAARSWRRQAAARAH
;
A
#
# COMPACT_ATOMS: atom_id res chain seq x y z
N ALA A 1 -21.86 7.32 -7.09
CA ALA A 1 -21.75 5.86 -7.20
C ALA A 1 -20.60 5.46 -6.29
N PHE A 2 -20.74 4.42 -5.47
CA PHE A 2 -19.60 3.91 -4.69
C PHE A 2 -18.76 3.03 -5.63
N SER A 3 -17.54 3.47 -5.95
CA SER A 3 -16.47 2.68 -6.53
C SER A 3 -16.06 1.56 -5.57
N ALA A 4 -15.89 0.36 -6.12
CA ALA A 4 -15.42 -0.78 -5.34
C ALA A 4 -13.95 -0.59 -4.97
N LYS A 5 -13.59 -1.13 -3.81
CA LYS A 5 -12.20 -1.23 -3.35
C LYS A 5 -11.38 -2.01 -4.38
N VAL A 6 -10.42 -1.36 -5.03
CA VAL A 6 -9.59 -1.95 -6.08
C VAL A 6 -8.38 -2.64 -5.44
N SER A 7 -8.08 -3.85 -5.89
CA SER A 7 -6.88 -4.59 -5.47
C SER A 7 -5.71 -4.22 -6.36
N TYR A 8 -4.53 -4.05 -5.78
CA TYR A 8 -3.31 -3.71 -6.49
C TYR A 8 -2.18 -4.66 -6.11
N HIS A 9 -1.33 -4.96 -7.09
CA HIS A 9 -0.01 -5.54 -6.87
C HIS A 9 1.06 -4.48 -7.07
N PHE A 10 2.14 -4.59 -6.29
CA PHE A 10 3.34 -3.79 -6.51
C PHE A 10 4.58 -4.67 -6.59
N SER A 11 5.56 -4.22 -7.36
CA SER A 11 6.92 -4.77 -7.40
C SER A 11 7.92 -3.66 -7.65
N THR A 12 9.06 -3.74 -6.99
CA THR A 12 10.18 -2.82 -7.24
C THR A 12 11.02 -3.31 -8.41
N GLY A 13 11.82 -2.42 -9.00
CA GLY A 13 12.81 -2.82 -10.00
C GLY A 13 13.92 -3.68 -9.37
N ALA A 14 14.68 -4.38 -10.22
CA ALA A 14 15.91 -5.08 -9.83
C ALA A 14 17.09 -4.09 -9.59
N THR A 15 16.80 -2.91 -9.06
CA THR A 15 17.78 -1.87 -8.75
C THR A 15 18.20 -1.96 -7.29
N SER A 16 19.41 -1.48 -6.98
CA SER A 16 19.92 -1.46 -5.61
C SER A 16 19.04 -0.60 -4.71
N ALA A 17 18.67 -1.14 -3.55
CA ALA A 17 18.09 -0.36 -2.47
C ALA A 17 19.07 0.76 -2.06
N THR A 18 18.54 1.91 -1.66
CA THR A 18 19.31 3.10 -1.27
C THR A 18 18.85 3.60 0.10
N GLY A 19 19.55 4.58 0.67
CA GLY A 19 19.21 5.14 1.99
C GLY A 19 20.21 4.70 3.07
N ALA A 20 19.69 4.23 4.20
CA ALA A 20 20.48 3.79 5.35
C ALA A 20 21.43 2.64 4.99
N SER A 21 22.71 2.93 4.77
CA SER A 21 23.68 1.97 4.22
C SER A 21 23.82 0.67 5.03
N HIS A 22 23.73 0.76 6.36
CA HIS A 22 23.75 -0.39 7.26
C HIS A 22 22.53 -1.30 7.09
N LEU A 23 21.32 -0.73 6.94
CA LEU A 23 20.09 -1.49 6.67
C LEU A 23 20.10 -2.07 5.25
N VAL A 24 20.58 -1.31 4.27
CA VAL A 24 20.74 -1.78 2.89
C VAL A 24 21.70 -2.97 2.83
N ALA A 25 22.83 -2.91 3.55
CA ALA A 25 23.77 -4.01 3.64
C ALA A 25 23.12 -5.27 4.24
N LEU A 26 22.42 -5.11 5.37
CA LEU A 26 21.70 -6.22 6.02
C LEU A 26 20.60 -6.84 5.14
N LEU A 27 19.94 -6.05 4.28
CA LEU A 27 18.96 -6.57 3.29
C LEU A 27 19.63 -7.26 2.09
N GLY A 28 20.87 -6.86 1.76
CA GLY A 28 21.60 -7.26 0.56
C GLY A 28 22.61 -8.40 0.75
N ASP A 29 22.74 -8.95 1.97
CA ASP A 29 23.70 -10.03 2.31
C ASP A 29 23.52 -11.34 1.48
N SER A 30 22.49 -11.42 0.63
CA SER A 30 22.28 -12.53 -0.32
C SER A 30 23.00 -12.38 -1.68
N GLY A 31 23.72 -11.27 -1.92
CA GLY A 31 24.49 -11.06 -3.15
C GLY A 31 23.68 -10.64 -4.39
N ALA A 32 22.36 -10.49 -4.24
CA ALA A 32 21.47 -9.93 -5.25
C ALA A 32 20.78 -8.66 -4.71
N SER A 33 20.50 -7.68 -5.58
CA SER A 33 19.73 -6.50 -5.19
C SER A 33 18.34 -6.93 -4.70
N PRO A 34 17.97 -6.63 -3.43
CA PRO A 34 16.71 -7.10 -2.89
C PRO A 34 15.54 -6.47 -3.65
N VAL A 35 14.63 -7.32 -4.13
CA VAL A 35 13.36 -6.89 -4.75
C VAL A 35 12.27 -6.97 -3.69
N ALA A 36 11.47 -5.92 -3.59
CA ALA A 36 10.28 -5.94 -2.77
C ALA A 36 9.03 -6.07 -3.65
N SER A 37 8.06 -6.85 -3.18
CA SER A 37 6.79 -7.01 -3.88
C SER A 37 5.67 -7.31 -2.91
N GLY A 38 4.43 -7.10 -3.36
CA GLY A 38 3.27 -7.33 -2.52
C GLY A 38 1.96 -6.93 -3.15
N SER A 39 0.96 -6.76 -2.30
CA SER A 39 -0.37 -6.32 -2.67
C SER A 39 -0.97 -5.42 -1.61
N PHE A 40 -1.94 -4.63 -2.01
CA PHE A 40 -2.76 -3.85 -1.12
C PHE A 40 -4.09 -3.54 -1.80
N HIS A 41 -4.95 -2.82 -1.09
CA HIS A 41 -6.17 -2.30 -1.66
C HIS A 41 -6.28 -0.79 -1.52
N TYR A 42 -6.97 -0.19 -2.49
CA TYR A 42 -7.18 1.24 -2.59
C TYR A 42 -8.66 1.55 -2.82
N ASN A 43 -9.15 2.62 -2.21
CA ASN A 43 -10.51 3.10 -2.40
C ASN A 43 -10.51 4.62 -2.61
N ALA A 44 -10.84 5.04 -3.83
CA ALA A 44 -10.89 6.45 -4.21
C ALA A 44 -12.06 7.22 -3.55
N ASP A 45 -13.09 6.52 -3.05
CA ASP A 45 -14.24 7.16 -2.38
C ASP A 45 -14.04 7.36 -0.88
N ALA A 46 -12.86 7.03 -0.35
CA ALA A 46 -12.60 7.22 1.05
C ALA A 46 -12.70 8.70 1.41
N PRO A 47 -13.47 9.07 2.46
CA PRO A 47 -13.63 10.47 2.83
C PRO A 47 -12.31 11.08 3.29
N LEU A 48 -12.16 12.38 3.04
CA LEU A 48 -11.07 13.19 3.58
C LEU A 48 -11.09 13.10 5.11
N PHE A 49 -9.94 12.77 5.70
CA PHE A 49 -9.77 12.76 7.14
C PHE A 49 -9.41 14.15 7.66
N GLY A 50 -8.51 14.84 6.96
CA GLY A 50 -8.12 16.20 7.30
C GLY A 50 -6.93 16.69 6.46
N LEU A 51 -6.50 17.92 6.75
CA LEU A 51 -5.28 18.48 6.19
C LEU A 51 -4.12 18.21 7.14
N SER A 52 -2.96 17.86 6.60
CA SER A 52 -1.81 17.40 7.36
C SER A 52 -1.28 18.42 8.38
N ASP A 53 -1.38 19.72 8.09
CA ASP A 53 -1.03 20.82 9.00
C ASP A 53 -1.91 20.83 10.26
N ASN A 54 -3.21 20.61 10.10
CA ASN A 54 -4.16 20.49 11.23
C ASN A 54 -3.97 19.20 12.04
N LEU A 55 -3.27 18.22 11.47
CA LEU A 55 -3.02 16.91 12.07
C LEU A 55 -1.63 16.83 12.73
N GLY A 56 -0.88 17.93 12.77
CA GLY A 56 0.48 17.98 13.32
C GLY A 56 1.55 17.34 12.43
N GLY A 57 1.20 17.07 11.17
CA GLY A 57 2.12 16.62 10.13
C GLY A 57 2.74 17.78 9.35
N GLU A 58 3.47 17.43 8.29
CA GLU A 58 3.99 18.41 7.35
C GLU A 58 2.85 19.09 6.57
N PRO A 59 2.81 20.42 6.46
CA PRO A 59 1.74 21.12 5.73
C PRO A 59 1.78 20.82 4.24
N GLY A 60 0.61 20.82 3.59
CA GLY A 60 0.48 20.70 2.13
C GLY A 60 -0.10 19.38 1.63
N PHE A 61 -0.55 18.50 2.51
CA PHE A 61 -1.21 17.25 2.14
C PHE A 61 -2.67 17.21 2.58
N ALA A 62 -3.55 16.78 1.68
CA ALA A 62 -4.84 16.20 2.04
C ALA A 62 -4.63 14.75 2.47
N VAL A 63 -5.11 14.39 3.66
CA VAL A 63 -4.93 13.07 4.27
C VAL A 63 -6.24 12.31 4.24
N TYR A 64 -6.21 11.11 3.67
CA TYR A 64 -7.34 10.19 3.56
C TYR A 64 -7.03 8.91 4.33
N VAL A 65 -7.82 8.61 5.35
CA VAL A 65 -7.76 7.30 6.05
C VAL A 65 -8.99 6.49 5.69
N GLY A 66 -10.14 7.15 5.65
CA GLY A 66 -11.44 6.56 5.41
C GLY A 66 -12.16 6.13 6.68
N THR A 67 -13.20 5.31 6.54
CA THR A 67 -13.93 4.72 7.67
C THR A 67 -13.69 3.21 7.70
N ALA A 68 -14.11 2.50 8.76
CA ALA A 68 -14.03 1.04 8.82
C ALA A 68 -14.67 0.33 7.60
N LEU A 69 -15.64 0.96 6.95
CA LEU A 69 -16.33 0.43 5.76
C LEU A 69 -15.73 0.94 4.43
N ALA A 70 -14.89 1.97 4.46
CA ALA A 70 -14.36 2.63 3.27
C ALA A 70 -12.95 3.20 3.55
N LEU A 71 -11.99 2.32 3.81
CA LEU A 71 -10.58 2.69 4.03
C LEU A 71 -9.91 3.07 2.71
N ALA A 72 -9.20 4.20 2.70
CA ALA A 72 -8.50 4.71 1.51
C ALA A 72 -7.38 3.77 1.06
N PHE A 73 -6.65 3.22 2.04
CA PHE A 73 -5.55 2.28 1.85
C PHE A 73 -5.62 1.21 2.94
N SER A 74 -5.56 -0.06 2.56
CA SER A 74 -5.73 -1.16 3.52
C SER A 74 -5.18 -2.49 3.02
N GLY A 75 -4.93 -3.40 3.97
CA GLY A 75 -4.53 -4.78 3.70
C GLY A 75 -3.24 -4.87 2.90
N ILE A 76 -2.27 -4.00 3.20
CA ILE A 76 -0.95 -4.13 2.59
C ILE A 76 -0.30 -5.39 3.13
N GLN A 77 0.25 -6.18 2.23
CA GLN A 77 1.09 -7.33 2.53
C GLN A 77 2.21 -7.37 1.50
N GLY A 78 3.41 -7.71 1.91
CA GLY A 78 4.54 -7.76 1.01
C GLY A 78 5.73 -8.49 1.60
N GLN A 79 6.77 -8.62 0.79
CA GLN A 79 8.01 -9.25 1.17
C GLN A 79 9.20 -8.54 0.53
N VAL A 80 10.33 -8.59 1.21
CA VAL A 80 11.62 -8.12 0.71
C VAL A 80 12.71 -9.03 1.27
N ALA A 81 13.61 -9.52 0.41
CA ALA A 81 14.68 -10.45 0.83
C ALA A 81 14.18 -11.67 1.66
N GLY A 82 12.96 -12.17 1.38
CA GLY A 82 12.34 -13.27 2.12
C GLY A 82 11.69 -12.88 3.47
N LEU A 83 11.76 -11.61 3.86
CA LEU A 83 11.14 -11.07 5.07
C LEU A 83 9.77 -10.48 4.72
N GLY A 84 8.73 -10.97 5.38
CA GLY A 84 7.34 -10.52 5.16
C GLY A 84 6.95 -9.34 6.03
N PHE A 85 6.01 -8.53 5.54
CA PHE A 85 5.35 -7.48 6.32
C PHE A 85 3.86 -7.39 5.96
N SER A 86 3.03 -6.91 6.88
CA SER A 86 1.62 -6.60 6.60
C SER A 86 1.03 -5.53 7.52
N ASP A 87 0.07 -4.76 7.02
CA ASP A 87 -0.78 -3.87 7.82
C ASP A 87 -2.23 -3.97 7.35
N THR A 88 -3.15 -3.86 8.29
CA THR A 88 -4.59 -3.88 8.02
C THR A 88 -5.07 -2.52 7.51
N TYR A 89 -4.49 -1.45 8.05
CA TYR A 89 -4.95 -0.07 7.83
C TYR A 89 -3.81 0.78 7.27
N GLY A 90 -4.15 1.99 6.86
CA GLY A 90 -3.17 2.95 6.37
C GLY A 90 -3.86 4.22 5.91
N SER A 91 -3.09 5.16 5.39
CA SER A 91 -3.58 6.40 4.82
C SER A 91 -3.04 6.66 3.43
N VAL A 92 -3.73 7.53 2.69
CA VAL A 92 -3.29 8.12 1.43
C VAL A 92 -3.11 9.61 1.65
N ASN A 93 -1.96 10.13 1.26
CA ASN A 93 -1.62 11.55 1.33
C ASN A 93 -1.53 12.10 -0.09
N VAL A 94 -2.27 13.15 -0.39
CA VAL A 94 -2.34 13.80 -1.70
C VAL A 94 -1.84 15.23 -1.56
N GLY A 95 -0.77 15.57 -2.26
CA GLY A 95 -0.23 16.92 -2.34
C GLY A 95 -0.24 17.38 -3.79
N ASN A 96 -1.14 18.29 -4.14
CA ASN A 96 -1.15 18.90 -5.46
C ASN A 96 -0.31 20.18 -5.44
N ASN A 97 0.62 20.31 -6.39
CA ASN A 97 1.56 21.43 -6.46
C ASN A 97 2.31 21.69 -5.13
N HIS A 98 2.87 20.62 -4.55
CA HIS A 98 3.46 20.67 -3.21
C HIS A 98 4.78 21.45 -3.19
N THR A 99 4.82 22.54 -2.43
CA THR A 99 5.93 23.52 -2.42
C THR A 99 7.29 22.92 -2.06
N ARG A 100 7.35 22.03 -1.06
CA ARG A 100 8.60 21.34 -0.68
C ARG A 100 9.18 20.48 -1.81
N TYR A 101 8.33 19.98 -2.70
CA TYR A 101 8.75 19.17 -3.85
C TYR A 101 8.86 20.03 -5.11
N GLY A 102 9.11 21.33 -4.97
CA GLY A 102 9.29 22.25 -6.10
C GLY A 102 8.01 22.48 -6.91
N GLY A 103 6.84 22.31 -6.29
CA GLY A 103 5.55 22.38 -6.98
C GLY A 103 5.16 21.08 -7.68
N ALA A 104 5.81 19.96 -7.37
CA ALA A 104 5.43 18.66 -7.88
C ALA A 104 4.12 18.16 -7.25
N ASP A 105 3.40 17.34 -8.00
CA ASP A 105 2.33 16.52 -7.45
C ASP A 105 2.93 15.33 -6.70
N VAL A 106 2.34 15.00 -5.56
CA VAL A 106 2.78 13.93 -4.67
C VAL A 106 1.58 13.10 -4.25
N LEU A 107 1.68 11.78 -4.40
CA LEU A 107 0.72 10.82 -3.88
C LEU A 107 1.49 9.77 -3.06
N SER A 108 1.07 9.49 -1.83
CA SER A 108 1.75 8.54 -0.96
C SER A 108 0.77 7.69 -0.16
N LEU A 109 0.91 6.37 -0.24
CA LEU A 109 0.19 5.40 0.58
C LEU A 109 1.10 5.01 1.74
N THR A 110 0.59 5.07 2.97
CA THR A 110 1.37 4.89 4.21
C THR A 110 0.67 3.89 5.11
N ALA A 111 1.36 2.81 5.51
CA ALA A 111 0.77 1.73 6.30
C ALA A 111 0.52 2.13 7.76
N ASP A 112 1.45 2.87 8.37
CA ASP A 112 1.28 3.37 9.74
C ASP A 112 1.05 4.89 9.72
N PRO A 113 -0.21 5.37 9.72
CA PRO A 113 -0.50 6.79 9.59
C PRO A 113 -0.04 7.54 10.83
N LEU A 114 0.67 8.65 10.65
CA LEU A 114 1.19 9.52 11.72
C LEU A 114 0.11 10.26 12.52
N THR A 115 -1.17 9.91 12.38
CA THR A 115 -2.28 10.65 12.99
C THR A 115 -2.63 10.09 14.38
N ALA A 116 -2.70 10.98 15.36
CA ALA A 116 -3.15 10.65 16.72
C ALA A 116 -4.61 10.19 16.66
N GLY A 117 -4.85 8.88 16.67
CA GLY A 117 -6.19 8.31 16.60
C GLY A 117 -6.27 6.91 16.01
N PHE A 118 -5.26 6.47 15.27
CA PHE A 118 -5.18 5.11 14.74
C PHE A 118 -4.14 4.28 15.47
N ALA A 119 -4.51 3.07 15.87
CA ALA A 119 -3.59 2.12 16.46
C ALA A 119 -2.61 1.64 15.39
N ARG A 120 -1.31 1.65 15.71
CA ARG A 120 -0.26 1.06 14.87
C ARG A 120 -0.48 -0.44 14.77
N GLN A 121 -0.52 -1.00 13.57
CA GLN A 121 -0.77 -2.44 13.37
C GLN A 121 0.16 -3.11 12.37
N LEU A 122 1.22 -2.43 11.94
CA LEU A 122 2.20 -3.04 11.04
C LEU A 122 2.87 -4.24 11.72
N GLN A 123 2.58 -5.42 11.18
CA GLN A 123 3.32 -6.63 11.43
C GLN A 123 4.55 -6.61 10.52
N GLY A 124 5.63 -5.99 11.01
CA GLY A 124 6.90 -5.90 10.30
C GLY A 124 7.85 -7.07 10.62
N PHE A 125 9.12 -6.85 10.32
CA PHE A 125 10.22 -7.75 10.65
C PHE A 125 11.37 -6.99 11.31
N THR A 126 12.28 -7.74 11.94
CA THR A 126 13.51 -7.20 12.52
C THR A 126 14.70 -7.43 11.60
N LEU A 127 15.59 -6.45 11.52
CA LEU A 127 16.83 -6.50 10.76
C LEU A 127 17.97 -5.97 11.63
N GLY A 128 18.75 -6.88 12.22
CA GLY A 128 19.69 -6.51 13.29
C GLY A 128 18.96 -5.85 14.46
N ASP A 129 19.43 -4.67 14.90
CA ASP A 129 18.85 -3.89 15.99
C ASP A 129 17.69 -2.98 15.56
N TYR A 130 17.10 -3.23 14.38
CA TYR A 130 16.06 -2.40 13.81
C TYR A 130 14.78 -3.18 13.58
N THR A 131 13.64 -2.52 13.80
CA THR A 131 12.31 -3.05 13.51
C THR A 131 11.64 -2.20 12.43
N LEU A 132 11.09 -2.84 11.41
CA LEU A 132 10.27 -2.17 10.39
C LEU A 132 9.02 -1.60 11.06
N ARG A 133 8.79 -0.30 10.89
CA ARG A 133 7.69 0.43 11.54
C ARG A 133 6.72 1.07 10.58
N ASN A 134 7.15 1.38 9.36
CA ASN A 134 6.25 1.93 8.36
C ASN A 134 6.67 1.51 6.95
N VAL A 135 5.68 1.42 6.07
CA VAL A 135 5.85 1.10 4.65
C VAL A 135 5.13 2.20 3.87
N ARG A 136 5.84 2.82 2.93
CA ARG A 136 5.29 3.87 2.07
C ARG A 136 5.47 3.54 0.60
N VAL A 137 4.41 3.66 -0.18
CA VAL A 137 4.47 3.64 -1.65
C VAL A 137 4.14 5.04 -2.13
N SER A 138 5.04 5.69 -2.86
CA SER A 138 4.86 7.08 -3.26
C SER A 138 5.20 7.34 -4.71
N TRP A 139 4.47 8.28 -5.32
CA TRP A 139 4.78 8.90 -6.61
C TRP A 139 5.00 10.38 -6.41
N ALA A 140 6.04 10.89 -7.04
CA ALA A 140 6.27 12.31 -7.22
C ALA A 140 6.77 12.49 -8.65
N ALA A 141 6.16 13.42 -9.39
CA ALA A 141 6.56 13.72 -10.75
C ALA A 141 6.69 15.24 -10.94
N PRO A 142 7.67 15.71 -11.74
CA PRO A 142 7.83 17.13 -12.02
C PRO A 142 6.70 17.70 -12.88
N SER A 143 5.96 16.84 -13.60
CA SER A 143 4.73 17.19 -14.29
C SER A 143 3.52 16.95 -13.40
N SER A 144 2.53 17.82 -13.47
CA SER A 144 1.26 17.61 -12.78
C SER A 144 0.54 16.35 -13.30
N PHE A 145 0.19 15.45 -12.38
CA PHE A 145 -0.58 14.22 -12.65
C PHE A 145 -1.84 14.13 -11.77
N LEU A 146 -2.00 15.03 -10.80
CA LEU A 146 -3.18 15.19 -9.99
C LEU A 146 -3.93 16.45 -10.46
N PRO A 147 -5.25 16.36 -10.72
CA PRO A 147 -6.03 17.53 -11.08
C PRO A 147 -6.23 18.50 -9.90
N ASP A 148 -6.23 17.97 -8.68
CA ASP A 148 -6.41 18.67 -7.41
C ASP A 148 -5.94 17.79 -6.23
N SER A 149 -6.33 18.12 -4.99
CA SER A 149 -5.98 17.34 -3.79
C SER A 149 -6.97 16.19 -3.46
N THR A 150 -7.83 15.80 -4.40
CA THR A 150 -8.74 14.65 -4.25
C THR A 150 -8.03 13.33 -4.54
N LEU A 151 -8.60 12.23 -4.05
CA LEU A 151 -8.11 10.89 -4.39
C LEU A 151 -8.34 10.61 -5.88
N PRO A 152 -7.31 10.21 -6.65
CA PRO A 152 -7.51 9.82 -8.03
C PRO A 152 -8.30 8.50 -8.11
N ASP A 153 -9.16 8.36 -9.12
CA ASP A 153 -9.95 7.12 -9.34
C ASP A 153 -9.08 5.87 -9.49
N GLN A 154 -7.88 6.05 -10.03
CA GLN A 154 -6.87 5.01 -10.18
C GLN A 154 -5.51 5.53 -9.73
N LEU A 155 -4.72 4.65 -9.11
CA LEU A 155 -3.34 4.97 -8.77
C LEU A 155 -2.48 5.16 -10.03
N PRO A 156 -1.45 6.02 -9.98
CA PRO A 156 -0.53 6.21 -11.10
C PRO A 156 0.17 4.91 -11.49
N THR A 157 0.29 4.69 -12.80
CA THR A 157 0.94 3.50 -13.38
C THR A 157 2.41 3.71 -13.72
N PHE A 158 2.91 4.95 -13.61
CA PHE A 158 4.33 5.24 -13.78
C PHE A 158 5.13 4.83 -12.54
N VAL A 159 6.45 4.84 -12.68
CA VAL A 159 7.37 4.36 -11.63
C VAL A 159 7.30 5.23 -10.38
N GLY A 160 7.09 4.58 -9.22
CA GLY A 160 7.15 5.19 -7.91
C GLY A 160 8.37 4.74 -7.11
N THR A 161 8.31 5.01 -5.81
CA THR A 161 9.31 4.63 -4.79
C THR A 161 8.61 3.92 -3.64
N LEU A 162 9.23 2.86 -3.13
CA LEU A 162 8.83 2.17 -1.90
C LEU A 162 9.84 2.56 -0.84
N ALA A 163 9.38 3.06 0.29
CA ALA A 163 10.20 3.36 1.45
C ALA A 163 9.83 2.42 2.60
N LEU A 164 10.85 1.80 3.18
CA LEU A 164 10.77 1.00 4.40
C LEU A 164 11.42 1.80 5.53
N ASP A 165 10.63 2.15 6.53
CA ASP A 165 11.00 3.02 7.62
C ASP A 165 11.26 2.19 8.88
N PHE A 166 12.48 2.26 9.40
CA PHE A 166 12.88 1.47 10.56
C PHE A 166 13.08 2.35 11.80
N VAL A 167 12.90 1.72 12.97
CA VAL A 167 13.29 2.27 14.27
C VAL A 167 14.19 1.31 15.00
N LEU A 168 14.92 1.80 15.99
CA LEU A 168 15.71 0.92 16.85
C LEU A 168 14.79 0.04 17.68
N THR A 169 15.12 -1.24 17.80
CA THR A 169 14.39 -2.19 18.63
C THR A 169 14.48 -1.83 20.12
N SER A 170 15.53 -1.12 20.53
CA SER A 170 15.68 -0.57 21.89
C SER A 170 14.80 0.64 22.17
N ASP A 171 14.31 1.32 21.14
CA ASP A 171 13.36 2.42 21.24
C ASP A 171 12.24 2.27 20.19
N PRO A 172 11.34 1.30 20.39
CA PRO A 172 10.30 0.97 19.43
C PRO A 172 9.19 2.03 19.38
N LEU A 173 9.25 3.06 20.22
CA LEU A 173 8.32 4.19 20.23
C LEU A 173 8.95 5.49 19.71
N GLY A 174 10.29 5.55 19.62
CA GLY A 174 11.05 6.68 19.10
C GLY A 174 10.64 7.11 17.68
N PRO A 175 11.00 8.33 17.27
CA PRO A 175 10.67 8.80 15.93
C PRO A 175 11.32 7.90 14.88
N THR A 176 10.63 7.69 13.76
CA THR A 176 11.30 7.22 12.54
C THR A 176 12.35 8.27 12.18
N LEU A 177 13.62 7.96 12.42
CA LEU A 177 14.70 8.84 12.01
C LEU A 177 14.81 8.76 10.49
N ALA A 178 14.85 9.90 9.80
CA ALA A 178 15.06 9.94 8.34
C ALA A 178 16.33 9.18 7.91
N GLY A 179 17.28 8.97 8.83
CA GLY A 179 18.49 8.17 8.64
C GLY A 179 18.29 6.65 8.66
N ASN A 180 17.08 6.14 8.99
CA ASN A 180 16.75 4.72 9.08
C ASN A 180 15.71 4.30 8.03
N THR A 181 15.66 5.00 6.90
CA THR A 181 14.78 4.64 5.78
C THR A 181 15.59 3.95 4.68
N VAL A 182 15.02 2.87 4.14
CA VAL A 182 15.51 2.20 2.94
C VAL A 182 14.55 2.46 1.78
N PHE A 183 15.07 2.93 0.65
CA PHE A 183 14.30 3.24 -0.54
C PHE A 183 14.56 2.23 -1.65
N PHE A 184 13.48 1.73 -2.23
CA PHE A 184 13.48 0.92 -3.44
C PHE A 184 12.84 1.72 -4.56
N HIS A 185 13.57 1.85 -5.67
CA HIS A 185 13.13 2.65 -6.82
C HIS A 185 12.51 1.76 -7.90
N GLY A 186 11.84 2.40 -8.86
CA GLY A 186 11.22 1.67 -9.97
C GLY A 186 10.01 0.84 -9.53
N VAL A 187 9.26 1.32 -8.54
CA VAL A 187 8.04 0.64 -8.09
C VAL A 187 7.00 0.74 -9.19
N THR A 188 6.51 -0.40 -9.62
CA THR A 188 5.35 -0.48 -10.50
C THR A 188 4.16 -0.94 -9.69
N VAL A 189 3.00 -0.34 -9.94
CA VAL A 189 1.73 -0.68 -9.31
C VAL A 189 0.73 -1.00 -10.40
N GLN A 190 0.06 -2.14 -10.28
CA GLN A 190 -0.89 -2.62 -11.27
C GLN A 190 -2.18 -3.05 -10.60
N ALA A 191 -3.30 -2.54 -11.11
CA ALA A 191 -4.62 -2.95 -10.67
C ALA A 191 -4.83 -4.43 -11.04
N VAL A 192 -5.34 -5.20 -10.10
CA VAL A 192 -5.80 -6.57 -10.33
C VAL A 192 -7.21 -6.48 -10.91
N PRO A 193 -7.44 -6.96 -12.14
CA PRO A 193 -8.79 -6.96 -12.71
C PRO A 193 -9.72 -7.74 -11.80
N GLU A 194 -10.83 -7.14 -11.39
CA GLU A 194 -11.88 -7.90 -10.73
C GLU A 194 -12.41 -8.97 -11.69
N PRO A 195 -12.66 -10.22 -11.23
CA PRO A 195 -13.38 -11.18 -12.04
C PRO A 195 -14.71 -10.54 -12.45
N SER A 196 -14.99 -10.50 -13.75
CA SER A 196 -16.24 -9.90 -14.21
C SER A 196 -17.43 -10.54 -13.49
N ALA A 197 -18.43 -9.74 -13.09
CA ALA A 197 -19.62 -10.25 -12.41
C ALA A 197 -20.30 -11.41 -13.18
N VAL A 198 -20.10 -11.43 -14.51
CA VAL A 198 -20.51 -12.51 -15.41
C VAL A 198 -19.81 -13.84 -15.08
N LEU A 199 -18.50 -13.84 -14.85
CA LEU A 199 -17.75 -15.06 -14.48
C LEU A 199 -18.18 -15.59 -13.10
N LEU A 200 -18.43 -14.71 -12.15
CA LEU A 200 -18.93 -15.10 -10.82
C LEU A 200 -20.36 -15.64 -10.90
N MET A 201 -21.23 -15.01 -11.71
CA MET A 201 -22.59 -15.49 -11.94
C MET A 201 -22.59 -16.85 -12.65
N LEU A 202 -21.75 -17.04 -13.67
CA LEU A 202 -21.62 -18.30 -14.40
C LEU A 202 -21.07 -19.42 -13.50
N GLY A 203 -20.08 -19.11 -12.66
CA GLY A 203 -19.57 -20.05 -11.65
C GLY A 203 -20.66 -20.45 -10.64
N GLY A 204 -21.44 -19.48 -10.15
CA GLY A 204 -22.58 -19.73 -9.26
C GLY A 204 -23.66 -20.60 -9.90
N LEU A 205 -24.06 -20.30 -11.15
CA LEU A 205 -25.03 -21.08 -11.91
C LEU A 205 -24.54 -22.50 -12.19
N GLY A 206 -23.26 -22.67 -12.51
CA GLY A 206 -22.63 -23.97 -12.72
C GLY A 206 -22.69 -24.86 -11.47
N CYS A 207 -22.43 -24.29 -10.29
CA CYS A 207 -22.54 -25.01 -9.01
C CYS A 207 -23.99 -25.42 -8.69
N VAL A 208 -24.97 -24.55 -8.99
CA VAL A 208 -26.40 -24.87 -8.81
C VAL A 208 -26.85 -25.98 -9.77
N ALA A 209 -26.43 -25.92 -11.04
CA ALA A 209 -26.73 -26.94 -12.05
C ALA A 209 -26.09 -28.30 -11.69
N ALA A 210 -24.83 -28.32 -11.25
CA ALA A 210 -24.18 -29.55 -10.80
C ALA A 210 -24.89 -30.16 -9.58
N ARG A 211 -25.38 -29.33 -8.65
CA ARG A 211 -26.14 -29.79 -7.48
C ARG A 211 -27.53 -30.30 -7.85
N SER A 212 -28.21 -29.68 -8.82
CA SER A 212 -29.53 -30.15 -9.27
C SER A 212 -29.43 -31.47 -10.02
N TRP A 213 -28.41 -31.66 -10.87
CA TRP A 213 -28.17 -32.92 -11.57
C TRP A 213 -27.81 -34.07 -10.62
N ARG A 214 -26.98 -33.82 -9.60
CA ARG A 214 -26.68 -34.83 -8.57
C ARG A 214 -27.93 -35.29 -7.81
N ARG A 215 -28.85 -34.36 -7.50
CA ARG A 215 -30.14 -34.68 -6.83
C ARG A 215 -31.07 -35.49 -7.74
N GLN A 216 -31.15 -35.13 -9.02
CA GLN A 216 -31.97 -35.86 -9.99
C GLN A 216 -31.42 -37.27 -10.28
N ALA A 217 -30.11 -37.44 -10.33
CA ALA A 217 -29.48 -38.75 -10.49
C ALA A 217 -29.75 -39.67 -9.28
N ALA A 218 -29.65 -39.14 -8.05
CA ALA A 218 -29.96 -39.89 -6.84
C ALA A 218 -31.45 -40.28 -6.74
N ALA A 219 -32.37 -39.41 -7.19
CA ALA A 219 -33.81 -39.68 -7.17
C ALA A 219 -34.25 -40.73 -8.21
N ARG A 220 -33.46 -41.00 -9.26
CA ARG A 220 -33.73 -42.02 -10.29
C ARG A 220 -33.16 -43.40 -9.94
N ALA A 221 -32.39 -43.51 -8.85
CA ALA A 221 -31.79 -44.75 -8.38
C ALA A 221 -32.64 -45.48 -7.31
N HIS A 222 -33.82 -44.94 -6.98
CA HIS A 222 -34.84 -45.52 -6.11
C HIS A 222 -36.11 -45.79 -6.92
#